data_AF-A0A142X5Q6-F1
#
_entry.id   AF-A0A142X5Q6-F1
#
_cell.length_a   1.000
_cell.length_b   1.000
_cell.length_c   1.000
_cell.angle_alpha   90.00
_cell.angle_beta   90.00
_cell.angle_gamma   90.00
#
_symmetry.space_group_name_H-M   'P 1'
#
loop_
_entity.id
_entity.type
_entity.pdbx_description
1 polymer ?
#
loop_
_entity_poly.entity_id
_entity_poly.type
_entity_poly.pdbx_seq_one_letter_code
_entity_poly.pdbx_strand_id
1 'polypeptide(L)'
;MEPLITQPSFSTLPTVPSPEWLSDSLNQLRDAVAAERAAIETKRAAVVASLERARSADLASFKPTKFELLPLLQAEYQFRRSLDGFVKDLVAECRAYETTCGEDAQAAEKAIRDRLLDMGYLELVNGAPAMGTYTPDMLIRHPHVRGAKDKRDGVAGEIEGYLSLMRTNQQEVATLTRRLETLRDAAILAV
;
A
#
# COMPACT_ATOMS: atom_id res chain seq x y z
N MET A 1 6.03 -19.68 -34.69
CA MET A 1 6.12 -18.21 -34.76
C MET A 1 5.24 -17.65 -33.67
N GLU A 2 5.81 -17.28 -32.53
CA GLU A 2 5.05 -16.66 -31.45
C GLU A 2 4.59 -15.26 -31.88
N PRO A 3 3.35 -14.86 -31.58
CA PRO A 3 2.91 -13.51 -31.84
C PRO A 3 3.68 -12.57 -30.90
N LEU A 4 4.62 -11.81 -31.46
CA LEU A 4 5.52 -10.90 -30.76
C LEU A 4 4.82 -9.74 -30.01
N ILE A 5 3.49 -9.64 -30.10
CA ILE A 5 2.69 -8.59 -29.46
C ILE A 5 1.31 -9.17 -29.12
N THR A 6 1.23 -10.04 -28.11
CA THR A 6 0.05 -10.00 -27.24
C THR A 6 -0.01 -8.57 -26.68
N GLN A 7 -1.18 -7.95 -26.73
CA GLN A 7 -1.41 -6.56 -26.32
C GLN A 7 -0.59 -6.23 -25.05
N PRO A 8 0.05 -5.06 -24.97
CA PRO A 8 0.75 -4.69 -23.74
C PRO A 8 -0.25 -4.76 -22.60
N SER A 9 -0.11 -5.77 -21.74
CA SER A 9 -0.83 -5.83 -20.49
C SER A 9 -0.29 -4.68 -19.64
N PHE A 10 -0.94 -3.54 -19.73
CA PHE A 10 -0.66 -2.42 -18.86
C PHE A 10 -1.12 -2.85 -17.47
N SER A 11 -0.15 -3.23 -16.62
CA SER A 11 -0.41 -3.62 -15.24
C SER A 11 -1.18 -2.51 -14.53
N THR A 12 -2.36 -2.83 -14.00
CA THR A 12 -3.20 -1.88 -13.25
C THR A 12 -2.42 -1.32 -12.06
N LEU A 13 -2.34 0.01 -11.96
CA LEU A 13 -1.60 0.67 -10.89
C LEU A 13 -2.41 0.57 -9.58
N PRO A 14 -1.77 0.25 -8.45
CA PRO A 14 -2.43 0.19 -7.16
C PRO A 14 -2.76 1.61 -6.64
N THR A 15 -3.90 1.74 -5.97
CA THR A 15 -4.30 2.97 -5.25
C THR A 15 -3.79 2.92 -3.82
N VAL A 16 -3.20 4.01 -3.35
CA VAL A 16 -2.77 4.17 -1.95
C VAL A 16 -3.79 5.06 -1.22
N PRO A 17 -4.37 4.62 -0.08
CA PRO A 17 -5.23 5.46 0.75
C PRO A 17 -4.47 6.56 1.51
N SER A 18 -5.20 7.57 2.00
CA SER A 18 -4.70 8.74 2.74
C SER A 18 -5.21 8.74 4.20
N PRO A 19 -4.40 8.31 5.17
CA PRO A 19 -4.70 8.52 6.58
C PRO A 19 -4.36 9.95 7.07
N GLU A 20 -5.12 10.45 8.06
CA GLU A 20 -4.95 11.79 8.66
C GLU A 20 -3.74 11.91 9.60
N TRP A 21 -3.12 10.80 9.99
CA TRP A 21 -2.00 10.75 10.94
C TRP A 21 -0.61 10.80 10.29
N LEU A 22 -0.53 10.96 8.96
CA LEU A 22 0.71 11.03 8.20
C LEU A 22 1.43 12.37 8.38
N SER A 23 2.77 12.36 8.36
CA SER A 23 3.53 13.60 8.36
C SER A 23 3.30 14.42 7.09
N ASP A 24 3.46 15.75 7.19
CA ASP A 24 3.36 16.64 6.03
C ASP A 24 4.34 16.27 4.91
N SER A 25 5.54 15.80 5.26
CA SER A 25 6.51 15.29 4.28
C SER A 25 5.98 14.07 3.52
N LEU A 26 5.33 13.15 4.22
CA LEU A 26 4.82 11.93 3.60
C LEU A 26 3.53 12.19 2.81
N ASN A 27 2.71 13.15 3.26
CA ASN A 27 1.58 13.68 2.50
C ASN A 27 2.04 14.31 1.17
N GLN A 28 3.10 15.13 1.18
CA GLN A 28 3.66 15.70 -0.04
C GLN A 28 4.20 14.63 -0.99
N LEU A 29 4.90 13.62 -0.47
CA LEU A 29 5.37 12.48 -1.26
C LEU A 29 4.21 11.67 -1.85
N ARG A 30 3.15 11.43 -1.08
CA ARG A 30 1.93 10.78 -1.58
C ARG A 30 1.34 11.55 -2.75
N ASP A 31 1.20 12.87 -2.60
CA ASP A 31 0.61 13.71 -3.63
C ASP A 31 1.48 13.76 -4.90
N ALA A 32 2.81 13.75 -4.74
CA ALA A 32 3.75 13.60 -5.86
C ALA A 32 3.59 12.24 -6.57
N VAL A 33 3.54 11.14 -5.82
CA VAL A 33 3.30 9.79 -6.38
C VAL A 33 1.93 9.70 -7.05
N ALA A 34 0.89 10.33 -6.50
CA ALA A 34 -0.44 10.40 -7.11
C ALA A 34 -0.43 11.20 -8.42
N ALA A 35 0.31 12.30 -8.48
CA ALA A 35 0.48 13.08 -9.71
C ALA A 35 1.26 12.29 -10.78
N GLU A 36 2.33 11.59 -10.41
CA GLU A 36 3.06 10.69 -11.30
C GLU A 36 2.15 9.60 -11.87
N ARG A 37 1.32 8.99 -11.01
CA ARG A 37 0.32 8.00 -11.40
C ARG A 37 -0.65 8.57 -12.44
N ALA A 38 -1.24 9.74 -12.17
CA ALA A 38 -2.19 10.37 -13.09
C ALA A 38 -1.55 10.70 -14.45
N ALA A 39 -0.29 11.14 -14.44
CA ALA A 39 0.47 11.38 -15.67
C ALA A 39 0.71 10.08 -16.47
N ILE A 40 0.99 8.97 -15.80
CA ILE A 40 1.15 7.65 -16.45
C ILE A 40 -0.18 7.14 -17.00
N GLU A 41 -1.27 7.25 -16.25
CA GLU A 41 -2.61 6.87 -16.72
C GLU A 41 -3.01 7.65 -17.96
N THR A 42 -2.68 8.95 -18.01
CA THR A 42 -2.88 9.79 -19.20
C THR A 42 -2.05 9.28 -20.39
N LYS A 43 -0.77 8.95 -20.18
CA LYS A 43 0.10 8.37 -21.23
C LYS A 43 -0.42 7.02 -21.71
N ARG A 44 -0.89 6.16 -20.80
CA ARG A 44 -1.51 4.87 -21.13
C ARG A 44 -2.75 5.06 -21.99
N ALA A 45 -3.65 5.96 -21.60
CA ALA A 45 -4.84 6.26 -22.36
C ALA A 45 -4.50 6.75 -23.78
N ALA A 46 -3.47 7.59 -23.93
CA ALA A 46 -3.01 8.04 -25.24
C ALA A 46 -2.48 6.90 -26.12
N VAL A 47 -1.70 5.97 -25.56
CA VAL A 47 -1.20 4.78 -26.28
C VAL A 47 -2.34 3.85 -26.67
N VAL A 48 -3.30 3.60 -25.76
CA VAL A 48 -4.49 2.78 -26.05
C VAL A 48 -5.31 3.41 -27.18
N ALA A 49 -5.58 4.72 -27.11
CA ALA A 49 -6.30 5.43 -28.17
C ALA A 49 -5.55 5.46 -29.51
N SER A 50 -4.21 5.47 -29.49
CA SER A 50 -3.36 5.33 -30.70
C SER A 50 -3.55 3.94 -31.33
N LEU A 51 -3.46 2.88 -30.50
CA LEU A 51 -3.65 1.50 -30.91
C LEU A 51 -5.04 1.23 -31.49
N GLU A 52 -6.08 1.75 -30.84
CA GLU A 52 -7.48 1.61 -31.30
C GLU A 52 -7.68 2.29 -32.65
N ARG A 53 -7.20 3.52 -32.83
CA ARG A 53 -7.28 4.26 -34.11
C ARG A 53 -6.58 3.50 -35.24
N ALA A 54 -5.39 2.97 -34.98
CA ALA A 54 -4.66 2.22 -35.98
C ALA A 54 -5.33 0.89 -36.35
N ARG A 55 -5.95 0.22 -35.38
CA ARG A 55 -6.76 -0.99 -35.59
C ARG A 55 -8.01 -0.68 -36.44
N SER A 56 -8.68 0.43 -36.18
CA SER A 56 -9.87 0.86 -36.94
C SER A 56 -9.55 1.33 -38.36
N ALA A 57 -8.32 1.76 -38.63
CA ALA A 57 -7.86 2.17 -39.96
C ALA A 57 -7.45 0.99 -40.87
N ASP A 58 -7.68 -0.26 -40.44
CA ASP A 58 -7.38 -1.50 -41.16
C ASP A 58 -5.90 -1.61 -41.63
N LEU A 59 -5.01 -0.93 -40.89
CA LEU A 59 -3.57 -1.09 -41.05
C LEU A 59 -3.17 -2.43 -40.44
N ALA A 60 -3.34 -3.51 -41.20
CA ALA A 60 -2.95 -4.88 -40.83
C ALA A 60 -1.46 -5.02 -40.43
N SER A 61 -0.65 -3.98 -40.66
CA SER A 61 0.76 -3.88 -40.32
C SER A 61 1.08 -2.97 -39.12
N PHE A 62 0.09 -2.34 -38.48
CA PHE A 62 0.37 -1.43 -37.36
C PHE A 62 0.81 -2.20 -36.12
N LYS A 63 2.12 -2.22 -35.92
CA LYS A 63 2.73 -2.53 -34.63
C LYS A 63 2.94 -1.19 -33.92
N PRO A 64 2.51 -1.00 -32.67
CA PRO A 64 2.97 0.14 -31.89
C PRO A 64 4.49 0.18 -32.02
N THR A 65 5.01 1.29 -32.55
CA THR A 65 6.45 1.38 -32.75
C THR A 65 7.12 1.34 -31.38
N LYS A 66 8.31 0.73 -31.29
CA LYS A 66 9.13 0.75 -30.07
C LYS A 66 9.25 2.16 -29.48
N PHE A 67 9.15 3.19 -30.32
CA PHE A 67 9.18 4.61 -29.97
C PHE A 67 8.02 5.09 -29.07
N GLU A 68 6.82 4.50 -29.16
CA GLU A 68 5.68 4.92 -28.31
C GLU A 68 5.61 4.14 -26.99
N LEU A 69 6.02 2.86 -27.01
CA LEU A 69 5.95 1.99 -25.83
C LEU A 69 7.13 2.17 -24.87
N LEU A 70 8.32 2.44 -25.38
CA LEU A 70 9.53 2.57 -24.55
C LEU A 70 9.43 3.73 -23.54
N PRO A 71 8.98 4.94 -23.91
CA PRO A 71 8.83 6.04 -22.96
C PRO A 71 7.78 5.76 -21.88
N LEU A 72 6.71 5.03 -22.23
CA LEU A 72 5.68 4.64 -21.27
C LEU A 72 6.22 3.60 -20.27
N LEU A 73 6.90 2.56 -20.74
CA LEU A 73 7.51 1.55 -19.86
C LEU A 73 8.61 2.15 -18.96
N GLN A 74 9.39 3.11 -19.46
CA GLN A 74 10.35 3.85 -18.65
C GLN A 74 9.66 4.71 -17.59
N ALA A 75 8.58 5.41 -17.94
CA ALA A 75 7.80 6.19 -16.97
C ALA A 75 7.18 5.28 -15.89
N GLU A 76 6.61 4.14 -16.27
CA GLU A 76 6.10 3.14 -15.33
C GLU A 76 7.19 2.59 -14.40
N TYR A 77 8.38 2.31 -14.93
CA TYR A 77 9.50 1.86 -14.12
C TYR A 77 9.90 2.90 -13.06
N GLN A 78 10.02 4.17 -13.45
CA GLN A 78 10.38 5.24 -12.52
C GLN A 78 9.29 5.44 -11.45
N PHE A 79 8.02 5.47 -11.84
CA PHE A 79 6.92 5.57 -10.87
C PHE A 79 6.93 4.42 -9.87
N ARG A 80 7.16 3.18 -10.33
CA ARG A 80 7.21 2.04 -9.40
C ARG A 80 8.36 2.14 -8.42
N ARG A 81 9.49 2.75 -8.80
CA ARG A 81 10.60 3.05 -7.89
C ARG A 81 10.23 4.13 -6.88
N SER A 82 9.58 5.20 -7.32
CA SER A 82 9.04 6.24 -6.42
C SER A 82 8.03 5.66 -5.43
N LEU A 83 7.12 4.80 -5.91
CA LEU A 83 6.12 4.12 -5.09
C LEU A 83 6.76 3.20 -4.05
N ASP A 84 7.80 2.43 -4.41
CA ASP A 84 8.51 1.57 -3.46
C ASP A 84 9.16 2.37 -2.33
N GLY A 85 9.79 3.51 -2.68
CA GLY A 85 10.35 4.44 -1.69
C GLY A 85 9.28 5.00 -0.76
N PHE A 86 8.19 5.53 -1.33
CA PHE A 86 7.06 6.05 -0.57
C PHE A 86 6.44 5.00 0.36
N VAL A 87 6.17 3.79 -0.12
CA VAL A 87 5.55 2.73 0.71
C VAL A 87 6.50 2.28 1.81
N LYS A 88 7.81 2.26 1.57
CA LYS A 88 8.80 1.97 2.61
C LYS A 88 8.77 3.00 3.73
N ASP A 89 8.72 4.28 3.39
CA ASP A 89 8.66 5.36 4.37
C ASP A 89 7.32 5.34 5.12
N LEU A 90 6.22 5.06 4.40
CA LEU A 90 4.88 4.89 4.98
C LEU A 90 4.86 3.77 6.02
N VAL A 91 5.44 2.60 5.72
CA VAL A 91 5.53 1.48 6.67
C VAL A 91 6.33 1.87 7.92
N ALA A 92 7.40 2.66 7.77
CA ALA A 92 8.17 3.13 8.92
C ALA A 92 7.33 4.03 9.83
N GLU A 93 6.54 4.94 9.24
CA GLU A 93 5.66 5.84 9.97
C GLU A 93 4.48 5.10 10.63
N CYS A 94 3.88 4.11 9.92
CA CYS A 94 2.90 3.20 10.50
C CYS A 94 3.44 2.47 11.74
N ARG A 95 4.67 1.96 11.69
CA ARG A 95 5.27 1.24 12.83
C ARG A 95 5.52 2.13 14.03
N ALA A 96 5.93 3.38 13.79
CA ALA A 96 6.04 4.37 14.85
C ALA A 96 4.66 4.62 15.49
N TYR A 97 3.63 4.79 14.66
CA TYR A 97 2.27 5.00 15.14
C TYR A 97 1.64 3.78 15.81
N GLU A 98 1.94 2.57 15.35
CA GLU A 98 1.55 1.30 15.97
C GLU A 98 2.09 1.21 17.40
N THR A 99 3.33 1.65 17.60
CA THR A 99 3.96 1.71 18.93
C THR A 99 3.18 2.64 19.85
N THR A 100 2.86 3.84 19.40
CA THR A 100 2.03 4.80 20.17
C THR A 100 0.64 4.23 20.47
N CYS A 101 -0.02 3.59 19.49
CA CYS A 101 -1.30 2.92 19.71
C CYS A 101 -1.20 1.78 20.74
N GLY A 102 -0.06 1.07 20.77
CA GLY A 102 0.24 0.04 21.76
C GLY A 102 0.38 0.61 23.18
N GLU A 103 1.10 1.72 23.32
CA GLU A 103 1.24 2.46 24.59
C GLU A 103 -0.12 2.99 25.07
N ASP A 104 -0.92 3.57 24.18
CA ASP A 104 -2.28 4.04 24.47
C ASP A 104 -3.19 2.90 24.96
N ALA A 105 -3.10 1.72 24.32
CA ALA A 105 -3.88 0.55 24.74
C ALA A 105 -3.47 0.05 26.14
N GLN A 106 -2.17 0.04 26.45
CA GLN A 106 -1.67 -0.30 27.78
C GLN A 106 -2.08 0.74 28.83
N ALA A 107 -2.00 2.02 28.50
CA ALA A 107 -2.41 3.12 29.37
C ALA A 107 -3.91 3.06 29.65
N ALA A 108 -4.75 2.80 28.64
CA ALA A 108 -6.18 2.62 28.80
C ALA A 108 -6.52 1.41 29.69
N GLU A 109 -5.84 0.27 29.48
CA GLU A 109 -6.03 -0.91 30.31
C GLU A 109 -5.65 -0.64 31.77
N LYS A 110 -4.51 0.02 32.01
CA LYS A 110 -4.07 0.41 33.35
C LYS A 110 -5.06 1.37 34.01
N ALA A 111 -5.49 2.43 33.32
CA ALA A 111 -6.40 3.41 33.87
C ALA A 111 -7.76 2.80 34.27
N ILE A 112 -8.30 1.89 33.45
CA ILE A 112 -9.54 1.18 33.81
C ILE A 112 -9.29 0.21 34.97
N ARG A 113 -8.17 -0.50 34.99
CA ARG A 113 -7.80 -1.38 36.10
C ARG A 113 -7.67 -0.62 37.42
N ASP A 114 -6.92 0.47 37.44
CA ASP A 114 -6.71 1.30 38.63
C ASP A 114 -8.06 1.84 39.14
N ARG A 115 -8.92 2.31 38.23
CA ARG A 115 -10.27 2.78 38.60
C ARG A 115 -11.17 1.67 39.16
N LEU A 116 -11.10 0.46 38.61
CA LEU A 116 -11.84 -0.69 39.11
C LEU A 116 -11.33 -1.15 40.48
N LEU A 117 -10.01 -1.05 40.73
CA LEU A 117 -9.42 -1.26 42.05
C LEU A 117 -9.93 -0.23 43.06
N ASP A 118 -9.89 1.06 42.70
CA ASP A 118 -10.35 2.16 43.57
C ASP A 118 -11.83 2.03 43.96
N MET A 119 -12.65 1.45 43.08
CA MET A 119 -14.08 1.20 43.32
C MET A 119 -14.37 -0.14 44.03
N GLY A 120 -13.34 -0.94 44.34
CA GLY A 120 -13.48 -2.25 44.99
C GLY A 120 -13.98 -3.38 44.07
N TYR A 121 -14.06 -3.15 42.75
CA TYR A 121 -14.52 -4.15 41.77
C TYR A 121 -13.45 -5.17 41.38
N LEU A 122 -12.23 -5.06 41.91
CA LEU A 122 -11.11 -5.98 41.65
C LEU A 122 -10.61 -6.70 42.92
N GLU A 123 -11.23 -6.49 44.07
CA GLU A 123 -10.84 -7.15 45.31
C GLU A 123 -11.28 -8.62 45.36
N LEU A 124 -10.35 -9.50 45.74
CA LEU A 124 -10.62 -10.90 46.01
C LEU A 124 -11.02 -11.07 47.48
N VAL A 125 -12.24 -11.55 47.73
CA VAL A 125 -12.67 -11.91 49.09
C VAL A 125 -12.27 -13.36 49.34
N ASN A 126 -11.37 -13.58 50.32
CA ASN A 126 -10.84 -14.92 50.65
C ASN A 126 -10.21 -15.68 49.45
N GLY A 127 -9.56 -14.96 48.53
CA GLY A 127 -8.92 -15.55 47.35
C GLY A 127 -9.89 -15.96 46.22
N ALA A 128 -11.19 -15.69 46.39
CA ALA A 128 -12.21 -15.88 45.36
C ALA A 128 -12.74 -14.51 44.88
N PRO A 129 -13.11 -14.39 43.59
CA PRO A 129 -13.81 -13.19 43.11
C PRO A 129 -15.16 -13.07 43.84
N ALA A 130 -15.43 -11.92 44.44
CA ALA A 130 -16.77 -11.60 44.93
C ALA A 130 -17.77 -11.52 43.75
N MET A 131 -19.06 -11.74 44.01
CA MET A 131 -20.11 -11.48 43.02
C MET A 131 -20.02 -10.02 42.52
N GLY A 132 -19.82 -9.83 41.21
CA GLY A 132 -19.62 -8.50 40.60
C GLY A 132 -18.17 -8.07 40.42
N THR A 133 -17.18 -8.92 40.73
CA THR A 133 -15.76 -8.63 40.47
C THR A 133 -15.47 -8.64 38.97
N TYR A 134 -14.77 -7.62 38.49
CA TYR A 134 -14.33 -7.52 37.10
C TYR A 134 -13.27 -8.58 36.81
N THR A 135 -13.52 -9.45 35.84
CA THR A 135 -12.51 -10.43 35.39
C THR A 135 -11.53 -9.78 34.41
N PRO A 136 -10.32 -10.37 34.21
CA PRO A 136 -9.40 -9.92 33.16
C PRO A 136 -10.03 -9.88 31.76
N ASP A 137 -10.89 -10.84 31.43
CA ASP A 137 -11.61 -10.86 30.13
C ASP A 137 -12.61 -9.69 30.03
N MET A 138 -13.31 -9.35 31.12
CA MET A 138 -14.18 -8.16 31.15
C MET A 138 -13.39 -6.86 30.98
N LEU A 139 -12.21 -6.76 31.58
CA LEU A 139 -11.32 -5.61 31.43
C LEU A 139 -10.90 -5.41 29.97
N ILE A 140 -10.51 -6.51 29.29
CA ILE A 140 -10.11 -6.47 27.86
C ILE A 140 -11.29 -6.03 26.97
N ARG A 141 -12.52 -6.45 27.31
CA ARG A 141 -13.75 -6.08 26.57
C ARG A 141 -14.27 -4.69 26.91
N HIS A 142 -13.68 -3.99 27.88
CA HIS A 142 -14.11 -2.65 28.27
C HIS A 142 -14.03 -1.70 27.05
N PRO A 143 -15.06 -0.88 26.74
CA PRO A 143 -15.12 -0.10 25.50
C PRO A 143 -13.87 0.74 25.21
N HIS A 144 -13.29 1.37 26.24
CA HIS A 144 -12.04 2.14 26.09
C HIS A 144 -10.81 1.28 25.79
N VAL A 145 -10.67 0.12 26.45
CA VAL A 145 -9.55 -0.80 26.23
C VAL A 145 -9.68 -1.46 24.86
N ARG A 146 -10.88 -1.92 24.52
CA ARG A 146 -11.20 -2.48 23.22
C ARG A 146 -10.96 -1.47 22.11
N GLY A 147 -11.45 -0.24 22.22
CA GLY A 147 -11.25 0.78 21.21
C GLY A 147 -9.77 1.09 20.95
N ALA A 148 -8.94 1.13 21.99
CA ALA A 148 -7.50 1.32 21.84
C ALA A 148 -6.81 0.11 21.20
N LYS A 149 -7.22 -1.12 21.55
CA LYS A 149 -6.71 -2.36 20.92
C LYS A 149 -7.12 -2.48 19.46
N ASP A 150 -8.39 -2.21 19.15
CA ASP A 150 -8.94 -2.22 17.78
C ASP A 150 -8.18 -1.20 16.90
N LYS A 151 -7.84 -0.03 17.44
CA LYS A 151 -7.02 0.98 16.74
C LYS A 151 -5.61 0.46 16.43
N ARG A 152 -4.92 -0.15 17.39
CA ARG A 152 -3.61 -0.78 17.19
C ARG A 152 -3.68 -1.88 16.12
N ASP A 153 -4.67 -2.76 16.23
CA ASP A 153 -4.82 -3.89 15.32
C ASP A 153 -5.18 -3.43 13.89
N GLY A 154 -5.94 -2.33 13.77
CA GLY A 154 -6.19 -1.66 12.49
C GLY A 154 -4.89 -1.19 11.82
N VAL A 155 -4.00 -0.53 12.56
CA VAL A 155 -2.70 -0.08 12.03
C VAL A 155 -1.81 -1.26 11.63
N ALA A 156 -1.80 -2.33 12.42
CA ALA A 156 -1.07 -3.56 12.08
C ALA A 156 -1.58 -4.17 10.76
N GLY A 157 -2.90 -4.21 10.56
CA GLY A 157 -3.51 -4.65 9.31
C GLY A 157 -3.14 -3.77 8.11
N GLU A 158 -3.06 -2.45 8.28
CA GLU A 158 -2.58 -1.54 7.24
C GLU A 158 -1.12 -1.82 6.86
N ILE A 159 -0.24 -2.04 7.84
CA ILE A 159 1.18 -2.40 7.61
C ILE A 159 1.27 -3.67 6.74
N GLU A 160 0.50 -4.71 7.06
CA GLU A 160 0.48 -5.94 6.26
C GLU A 160 0.00 -5.68 4.82
N GLY A 161 -1.01 -4.84 4.65
CA GLY A 161 -1.49 -4.38 3.35
C GLY A 161 -0.38 -3.69 2.54
N TYR A 162 0.35 -2.76 3.15
CA TYR A 162 1.47 -2.06 2.52
C TYR A 162 2.64 -2.98 2.18
N LEU A 163 2.99 -3.94 3.05
CA LEU A 163 4.02 -4.95 2.75
C LEU A 163 3.61 -5.85 1.58
N SER A 164 2.32 -6.20 1.49
CA SER A 164 1.79 -6.94 0.34
C SER A 164 1.93 -6.13 -0.95
N LEU A 165 1.58 -4.85 -0.91
CA LEU A 165 1.75 -3.90 -2.01
C LEU A 165 3.21 -3.81 -2.47
N MET A 166 4.17 -3.71 -1.54
CA MET A 166 5.60 -3.70 -1.88
C MET A 166 6.01 -4.97 -2.63
N ARG A 167 5.58 -6.15 -2.18
CA ARG A 167 5.90 -7.43 -2.86
C ARG A 167 5.36 -7.45 -4.29
N THR A 168 4.11 -7.05 -4.49
CA THR A 168 3.52 -6.95 -5.84
C THR A 168 4.28 -5.94 -6.70
N ASN A 169 4.64 -4.79 -6.13
CA ASN A 169 5.37 -3.76 -6.86
C ASN A 169 6.78 -4.23 -7.26
N GLN A 170 7.48 -4.98 -6.40
CA GLN A 170 8.80 -5.56 -6.73
C GLN A 170 8.73 -6.58 -7.86
N GLN A 171 7.70 -7.43 -7.90
CA GLN A 171 7.48 -8.37 -9.01
C GLN A 171 7.27 -7.64 -10.34
N GLU A 172 6.51 -6.54 -10.29
CA GLU A 172 6.25 -5.69 -11.44
C GLU A 172 7.50 -4.95 -11.91
N VAL A 173 8.31 -4.40 -10.99
CA VAL A 173 9.61 -3.80 -11.31
C VAL A 173 10.53 -4.81 -12.00
N ALA A 174 10.60 -6.04 -11.49
CA ALA A 174 11.38 -7.11 -12.12
C ALA A 174 10.89 -7.42 -13.54
N THR A 175 9.57 -7.44 -13.74
CA THR A 175 8.94 -7.67 -15.04
C THR A 175 9.24 -6.53 -16.02
N LEU A 176 9.12 -5.28 -15.58
CA LEU A 176 9.45 -4.10 -16.38
C LEU A 176 10.93 -4.05 -16.75
N THR A 177 11.81 -4.38 -15.80
CA THR A 177 13.27 -4.45 -16.03
C THR A 177 13.58 -5.41 -17.18
N ARG A 178 13.08 -6.65 -17.11
CA ARG A 178 13.26 -7.65 -18.17
C ARG A 178 12.71 -7.18 -19.51
N ARG A 179 11.52 -6.56 -19.53
CA ARG A 179 10.92 -6.02 -20.77
C ARG A 179 11.78 -4.93 -21.39
N LEU A 180 12.30 -4.01 -20.56
CA LEU A 180 13.16 -2.91 -21.01
C LEU A 180 14.51 -3.43 -21.54
N GLU A 181 15.11 -4.42 -20.89
CA GLU A 181 16.33 -5.09 -21.35
C GLU A 181 16.13 -5.75 -22.72
N THR A 182 15.08 -6.57 -22.89
CA THR A 182 14.75 -7.20 -24.17
C THR A 182 14.54 -6.18 -25.28
N LEU A 183 13.86 -5.06 -24.99
CA LEU A 183 13.63 -3.99 -25.97
C LEU A 183 14.94 -3.29 -26.37
N ARG A 184 15.84 -3.07 -25.41
CA ARG A 184 17.17 -2.49 -25.64
C ARG A 184 18.03 -3.43 -26.48
N ASP A 185 18.11 -4.70 -26.12
CA ASP A 185 18.96 -5.67 -26.83
C ASP A 185 18.45 -5.91 -28.26
N ALA A 186 17.12 -5.94 -28.44
CA ALA A 186 16.52 -5.98 -29.77
C ALA A 186 16.66 -4.66 -30.57
N ALA A 187 17.01 -3.55 -29.92
CA ALA A 187 17.34 -2.31 -30.62
C ALA A 187 18.82 -2.30 -31.04
N ILE A 188 19.72 -2.89 -30.24
CA ILE A 188 21.13 -3.07 -30.58
C ILE A 188 21.31 -3.99 -31.79
N LEU A 189 20.56 -5.11 -31.86
CA LEU A 189 20.64 -6.06 -32.98
C LEU A 189 19.99 -5.57 -34.29
N ALA A 190 19.26 -4.45 -34.25
CA ALA A 190 18.61 -3.85 -35.42
C ALA A 190 19.44 -2.73 -36.06
N VAL A 191 20.61 -2.43 -35.50
CA VAL A 191 21.65 -1.51 -36.00
C VAL A 191 22.74 -2.35 -36.66
#